data_AF-A0A7Y8JC40-F1
#
_entry.id   AF-A0A7Y8JC40-F1
#
_cell.length_a   1.000
_cell.length_b   1.000
_cell.length_c   1.000
_cell.angle_alpha   90.00
_cell.angle_beta   90.00
_cell.angle_gamma   90.00
#
_symmetry.space_group_name_H-M   'P 1'
#
loop_
_entity.id
_entity.type
_entity.pdbx_description
1 polymer ?
#
loop_
_entity_poly.entity_id
_entity_poly.type
_entity_poly.pdbx_seq_one_letter_code
_entity_poly.pdbx_strand_id
1 'polypeptide(L)'
;MKIKECFDSNAQAVVYFGSCLDLLRQVPDKSIQLVVTSPPYNIGKEYEKKLDLDLYVRQQAEVITECTRVLSETGSICWQVGNYVNDGAIVPLDTLLYPVFHDLGLVMRNRIVWHFEHGLHCTRRFSGRYETINWFTRKTKNFVFNLDPVRVPQKYPGKKHFKGPKTGQYSCNPLGKNPGDVWDIPNVKNNHVEKTDHPCQFPVELVERLVLSMTNPGDWVLDPFLGVGTSIVAAVRHERRGAGAEVVESYADLARKRIGAAMAGHLRVRPMGKPKYDPEDAGNRLREAPWLYPSTTAPSPEQFRLLEPEATYEK
;
A
#
# COMPACT_ATOMS: atom_id res chain seq x y z
N MET A 1 -7.36 27.11 0.02
CA MET A 1 -6.40 26.61 1.04
C MET A 1 -5.05 26.38 0.36
N LYS A 2 -3.93 26.80 0.97
CA LYS A 2 -2.61 26.80 0.33
C LYS A 2 -1.78 25.63 0.86
N ILE A 3 -1.21 24.83 -0.05
CA ILE A 3 -0.21 23.81 0.26
C ILE A 3 1.09 24.56 0.63
N LYS A 4 1.73 24.20 1.75
CA LYS A 4 2.99 24.81 2.19
C LYS A 4 4.18 23.96 1.74
N GLU A 5 5.33 24.61 1.61
CA GLU A 5 6.59 23.95 1.22
C GLU A 5 7.42 23.55 2.43
N CYS A 6 7.22 24.17 3.59
CA CYS A 6 7.85 23.80 4.87
C CYS A 6 6.77 23.36 5.86
N PHE A 7 7.17 22.61 6.90
CA PHE A 7 6.22 22.19 7.93
C PHE A 7 5.62 23.40 8.65
N ASP A 8 4.30 23.47 8.67
CA ASP A 8 3.53 24.54 9.29
C ASP A 8 2.35 23.90 10.02
N SER A 9 2.32 24.06 11.34
CA SER A 9 1.29 23.49 12.22
C SER A 9 -0.09 24.09 12.03
N ASN A 10 -0.27 25.07 11.13
CA ASN A 10 -1.55 25.63 10.68
C ASN A 10 -1.93 25.25 9.23
N ALA A 11 -1.04 24.57 8.49
CA ALA A 11 -1.31 24.13 7.12
C ALA A 11 -2.16 22.85 7.04
N GLN A 12 -3.03 22.73 6.04
CA GLN A 12 -3.73 21.46 5.81
C GLN A 12 -2.87 20.44 5.06
N ALA A 13 -1.96 20.91 4.22
CA ALA A 13 -1.06 20.07 3.45
C ALA A 13 0.32 20.71 3.34
N VAL A 14 1.36 19.90 3.48
CA VAL A 14 2.77 20.26 3.30
C VAL A 14 3.38 19.32 2.27
N VAL A 15 3.96 19.89 1.21
CA VAL A 15 4.74 19.16 0.20
C VAL A 15 6.13 19.78 0.14
N TYR A 16 7.06 19.14 0.84
CA TYR A 16 8.46 19.56 0.90
C TYR A 16 9.22 18.97 -0.29
N PHE A 17 9.85 19.85 -1.08
CA PHE A 17 10.75 19.41 -2.14
C PHE A 17 12.16 19.30 -1.57
N GLY A 18 12.67 18.07 -1.46
CA GLY A 18 13.98 17.78 -0.87
C GLY A 18 13.99 16.51 -0.03
N SER A 19 15.05 16.34 0.76
CA SER A 19 15.24 15.15 1.58
C SER A 19 14.15 15.00 2.65
N CYS A 20 13.69 13.77 2.86
CA CYS A 20 12.72 13.45 3.91
C CYS A 20 13.24 13.76 5.31
N LEU A 21 14.55 13.60 5.54
CA LEU A 21 15.18 13.94 6.82
C LEU A 21 15.14 15.45 7.09
N ASP A 22 15.23 16.29 6.05
CA ASP A 22 15.14 17.74 6.21
C ASP A 22 13.72 18.18 6.57
N LEU A 23 12.70 17.55 5.99
CA LEU A 23 11.31 17.74 6.42
C LEU A 23 11.11 17.25 7.85
N LEU A 24 11.55 16.02 8.18
CA LEU A 24 11.37 15.41 9.50
C LEU A 24 11.96 16.28 10.62
N ARG A 25 13.11 16.92 10.40
CA ARG A 25 13.70 17.88 11.37
C ARG A 25 12.83 19.11 11.64
N GLN A 26 11.94 19.49 10.73
CA GLN A 26 10.99 20.59 10.93
C GLN A 26 9.74 20.14 11.71
N VAL A 27 9.47 18.84 11.74
CA VAL A 27 8.28 18.27 12.39
C VAL A 27 8.52 18.12 13.90
N PRO A 28 7.66 18.71 14.76
CA PRO A 28 7.78 18.58 16.21
C PRO A 28 7.64 17.13 16.68
N ASP A 29 8.30 16.82 17.79
CA ASP A 29 8.16 15.54 18.48
C ASP A 29 6.69 15.23 18.77
N LYS A 30 6.31 13.96 18.65
CA LYS A 30 4.99 13.43 19.05
C LYS A 30 3.78 14.17 18.44
N SER A 31 3.92 14.74 17.25
CA SER A 31 2.89 15.53 16.57
C SER A 31 2.16 14.81 15.44
N ILE A 32 2.64 13.65 15.00
CA ILE A 32 2.10 12.88 13.86
C ILE A 32 1.30 11.69 14.34
N GLN A 33 0.06 11.55 13.89
CA GLN A 33 -0.81 10.44 14.30
C GLN A 33 -0.60 9.20 13.44
N LEU A 34 -0.35 9.36 12.14
CA LEU A 34 -0.10 8.25 11.23
C LEU A 34 1.11 8.56 10.35
N VAL A 35 2.10 7.68 10.36
CA VAL A 35 3.12 7.63 9.29
C VAL A 35 2.69 6.52 8.33
N VAL A 36 2.55 6.83 7.05
CA VAL A 36 2.21 5.85 6.01
C VAL A 36 3.03 6.12 4.76
N THR A 37 3.73 5.09 4.29
CA THR A 37 4.66 5.25 3.17
C THR A 37 4.96 3.94 2.45
N SER A 38 5.53 4.07 1.25
CA SER A 38 6.21 3.02 0.50
C SER A 38 7.62 3.52 0.14
N PRO A 39 8.67 3.14 0.89
CA PRO A 39 10.00 3.67 0.65
C PRO A 39 10.57 3.17 -0.69
N PRO A 40 11.49 3.93 -1.32
CA PRO A 40 12.24 3.43 -2.46
C PRO A 40 13.11 2.26 -2.03
N TYR A 41 13.07 1.16 -2.79
CA TYR A 41 13.89 -0.01 -2.44
C TYR A 41 15.36 0.21 -2.78
N ASN A 42 15.70 1.01 -3.80
CA ASN A 42 17.08 1.36 -4.21
C ASN A 42 18.09 0.20 -4.36
N ILE A 43 17.67 -1.05 -4.21
CA ILE A 43 18.51 -2.23 -4.30
C ILE A 43 18.67 -2.58 -5.79
N GLY A 44 19.93 -2.59 -6.27
CA GLY A 44 20.24 -2.96 -7.67
C GLY A 44 21.07 -1.95 -8.46
N LYS A 45 21.82 -1.03 -7.83
CA LYS A 45 22.94 -0.38 -8.54
C LYS A 45 24.08 -1.39 -8.66
N GLU A 46 24.52 -1.66 -9.89
CA GLU A 46 25.72 -2.44 -10.14
C GLU A 46 26.89 -1.76 -9.43
N TYR A 47 27.42 -2.36 -8.36
CA TYR A 47 28.80 -2.37 -7.86
C TYR A 47 28.77 -2.89 -6.41
N GLU A 48 29.36 -4.08 -6.19
CA GLU A 48 29.61 -4.78 -4.90
C GLU A 48 28.39 -5.28 -4.06
N LYS A 49 27.92 -6.48 -4.43
CA LYS A 49 26.72 -7.22 -3.96
C LYS A 49 26.58 -7.59 -2.46
N LYS A 50 27.37 -7.04 -1.52
CA LYS A 50 27.15 -7.27 -0.07
C LYS A 50 26.86 -5.99 0.73
N LEU A 51 27.21 -4.81 0.19
CA LEU A 51 26.98 -3.53 0.88
C LEU A 51 25.56 -2.97 0.70
N ASP A 52 24.82 -3.38 -0.34
CA ASP A 52 23.58 -2.68 -0.77
C ASP A 52 22.39 -2.92 0.19
N LEU A 53 22.19 -4.15 0.68
CA LEU A 53 21.10 -4.46 1.62
C LEU A 53 21.33 -3.85 3.01
N ASP A 54 22.58 -3.91 3.50
CA ASP A 54 22.93 -3.29 4.79
C ASP A 54 22.81 -1.76 4.71
N LEU A 55 23.22 -1.16 3.59
CA LEU A 55 23.02 0.27 3.33
C LEU A 55 21.54 0.63 3.27
N TYR A 56 20.72 -0.16 2.56
CA TYR A 56 19.27 0.02 2.54
C TYR A 56 18.68 0.00 3.95
N VAL A 57 18.99 -1.04 4.76
CA VAL A 57 18.48 -1.14 6.13
C VAL A 57 18.93 0.05 6.98
N ARG A 58 20.19 0.50 6.86
CA ARG A 58 20.69 1.69 7.58
C ARG A 58 19.95 2.96 7.19
N GLN A 59 19.76 3.21 5.89
CA GLN A 59 19.02 4.38 5.41
C GLN A 59 17.56 4.37 5.87
N GLN A 60 16.92 3.19 5.82
CA GLN A 60 15.57 3.03 6.35
C GLN A 60 15.54 3.26 7.86
N ALA A 61 16.52 2.77 8.62
CA ALA A 61 16.61 2.94 10.06
C ALA A 61 16.74 4.41 10.48
N GLU A 62 17.49 5.23 9.75
CA GLU A 62 17.56 6.68 9.99
C GLU A 62 16.18 7.33 9.88
N VAL A 63 15.45 7.04 8.79
CA VAL A 63 14.11 7.61 8.57
C VAL A 63 13.10 7.06 9.57
N ILE A 64 13.13 5.77 9.87
CA ILE A 64 12.24 5.13 10.85
C ILE A 64 12.48 5.69 12.26
N THR A 65 13.73 5.99 12.62
CA THR A 65 14.07 6.63 13.91
C THR A 65 13.41 7.99 14.03
N GLU A 66 13.55 8.83 13.01
CA GLU A 66 12.92 10.16 12.99
C GLU A 66 11.38 10.07 12.91
N CYS A 67 10.83 9.12 12.15
CA CYS A 67 9.40 8.81 12.16
C CYS A 67 8.92 8.42 13.57
N THR A 68 9.72 7.67 14.30
CA THR A 68 9.43 7.26 15.69
C THR A 68 9.50 8.44 16.64
N ARG A 69 10.39 9.43 16.44
CA ARG A 69 10.43 10.67 17.23
C ARG A 69 9.16 11.50 17.06
N VAL A 70 8.72 11.71 15.81
CA VAL A 70 7.56 12.56 15.51
C VAL A 70 6.21 11.88 15.78
N LEU A 71 6.18 10.54 15.91
CA LEU A 71 4.96 9.79 16.15
C LEU A 71 4.31 10.13 17.50
N SER A 72 3.02 10.41 17.53
CA SER A 72 2.26 10.67 18.76
C SER A 72 2.26 9.46 19.69
N GLU A 73 1.89 9.65 20.96
CA GLU A 73 1.80 8.56 21.95
C GLU A 73 0.80 7.46 21.54
N THR A 74 -0.23 7.83 20.77
CA THR A 74 -1.31 6.97 20.29
C THR A 74 -1.18 6.66 18.79
N GLY A 75 -0.05 7.01 18.19
CA GLY A 75 0.18 6.98 16.75
C GLY A 75 0.48 5.59 16.19
N SER A 76 0.32 5.48 14.86
CA SER A 76 0.64 4.28 14.09
C SER A 76 1.68 4.57 13.00
N ILE A 77 2.53 3.59 12.70
CA ILE A 77 3.39 3.56 11.51
C ILE A 77 2.95 2.40 10.63
N CYS A 78 2.73 2.68 9.35
CA CYS A 78 2.38 1.72 8.32
C CYS A 78 3.44 1.77 7.22
N TRP A 79 4.32 0.78 7.23
CA TRP A 79 5.45 0.70 6.31
C TRP A 79 5.16 -0.33 5.23
N GLN A 80 4.82 0.14 4.03
CA GLN A 80 4.49 -0.71 2.91
C GLN A 80 5.75 -1.13 2.17
N VAL A 81 6.02 -2.44 2.08
CA VAL A 81 7.18 -2.97 1.36
C VAL A 81 6.84 -4.27 0.65
N GLY A 82 7.54 -4.54 -0.43
CA GLY A 82 7.45 -5.76 -1.21
C GLY A 82 8.62 -6.69 -0.96
N ASN A 83 9.12 -7.26 -2.04
CA ASN A 83 10.33 -8.07 -2.01
C ASN A 83 11.35 -7.55 -3.00
N TYR A 84 12.61 -7.90 -2.73
CA TYR A 84 13.69 -7.79 -3.68
C TYR A 84 14.05 -9.19 -4.20
N VAL A 85 14.44 -9.28 -5.46
CA VAL A 85 14.88 -10.56 -6.06
C VAL A 85 16.38 -10.47 -6.28
N ASN A 86 17.14 -11.31 -5.57
CA ASN A 86 18.58 -11.43 -5.74
C ASN A 86 18.90 -12.83 -6.27
N ASP A 87 19.39 -12.92 -7.51
CA ASP A 87 19.80 -14.20 -8.11
C ASP A 87 18.73 -15.32 -7.97
N GLY A 88 17.48 -14.97 -8.24
CA GLY A 88 16.33 -15.87 -8.12
C GLY A 88 15.79 -16.08 -6.70
N ALA A 89 16.53 -15.69 -5.65
CA ALA A 89 16.07 -15.74 -4.27
C ALA A 89 15.19 -14.52 -3.93
N ILE A 90 14.10 -14.77 -3.19
CA ILE A 90 13.22 -13.73 -2.67
C ILE A 90 13.78 -13.22 -1.34
N VAL A 91 14.03 -11.92 -1.28
CA VAL A 91 14.39 -11.20 -0.07
C VAL A 91 13.16 -10.42 0.41
N PRO A 92 12.45 -10.90 1.45
CA PRO A 92 11.28 -10.22 2.00
C PRO A 92 11.74 -8.98 2.80
N LEU A 93 11.47 -7.78 2.26
CA LEU A 93 11.95 -6.53 2.86
C LEU A 93 11.27 -6.23 4.20
N ASP A 94 10.04 -6.70 4.38
CA ASP A 94 9.31 -6.61 5.65
C ASP A 94 9.99 -7.38 6.78
N THR A 95 10.52 -8.56 6.50
CA THR A 95 11.29 -9.34 7.48
C THR A 95 12.61 -8.65 7.83
N LEU A 96 13.29 -8.05 6.85
CA LEU A 96 14.54 -7.33 7.07
C LEU A 96 14.37 -6.08 7.92
N LEU A 97 13.25 -5.37 7.75
CA LEU A 97 13.00 -4.12 8.47
C LEU A 97 12.34 -4.33 9.83
N TYR A 98 11.74 -5.48 10.11
CA TYR A 98 11.09 -5.75 11.40
C TYR A 98 11.99 -5.45 12.63
N PRO A 99 13.27 -5.90 12.68
CA PRO A 99 14.16 -5.61 13.81
C PRO A 99 14.34 -4.12 14.07
N VAL A 100 14.42 -3.29 13.01
CA VAL A 100 14.56 -1.83 13.14
C VAL A 100 13.42 -1.23 13.95
N PHE A 101 12.17 -1.60 13.64
CA PHE A 101 11.01 -1.12 14.39
C PHE A 101 10.97 -1.70 15.81
N HIS A 102 11.33 -2.97 15.97
CA HIS A 102 11.33 -3.66 17.26
C HIS A 102 12.34 -3.04 18.24
N ASP A 103 13.55 -2.75 17.77
CA ASP A 103 14.65 -2.21 18.57
C ASP A 103 14.37 -0.76 19.01
N LEU A 104 13.54 -0.03 18.24
CA LEU A 104 12.99 1.28 18.62
C LEU A 104 11.81 1.19 19.60
N GLY A 105 11.47 -0.01 20.09
CA GLY A 105 10.43 -0.24 21.09
C GLY A 105 9.00 -0.19 20.55
N LEU A 106 8.81 -0.25 19.23
CA LEU A 106 7.50 -0.32 18.61
C LEU A 106 6.91 -1.73 18.66
N VAL A 107 5.59 -1.82 18.68
CA VAL A 107 4.84 -3.07 18.76
C VAL A 107 4.12 -3.32 17.45
N MET A 108 4.43 -4.44 16.78
CA MET A 108 3.72 -4.86 15.58
C MET A 108 2.28 -5.26 15.93
N ARG A 109 1.32 -4.74 15.19
CA ARG A 109 -0.11 -5.05 15.36
C ARG A 109 -0.60 -6.02 14.30
N ASN A 110 -0.28 -5.73 13.04
CA ASN A 110 -0.49 -6.66 11.94
C ASN A 110 0.64 -6.56 10.92
N ARG A 111 0.87 -7.67 10.24
CA ARG A 111 1.51 -7.72 8.93
C ARG A 111 0.40 -7.86 7.90
N ILE A 112 -0.05 -6.74 7.36
CA ILE A 112 -1.18 -6.70 6.43
C ILE A 112 -0.69 -7.11 5.05
N VAL A 113 -1.38 -8.04 4.40
CA VAL A 113 -1.10 -8.49 3.03
C VAL A 113 -1.96 -7.70 2.06
N TRP A 114 -1.34 -6.87 1.24
CA TRP A 114 -2.00 -6.22 0.12
C TRP A 114 -1.87 -7.10 -1.14
N HIS A 115 -2.96 -7.76 -1.51
CA HIS A 115 -3.04 -8.60 -2.69
C HIS A 115 -3.48 -7.80 -3.93
N PHE A 116 -2.83 -8.05 -5.06
CA PHE A 116 -3.15 -7.49 -6.37
C PHE A 116 -2.89 -8.50 -7.49
N GLU A 117 -3.69 -8.47 -8.54
CA GLU A 117 -3.69 -9.52 -9.57
C GLU A 117 -2.71 -9.28 -10.73
N HIS A 118 -2.36 -8.02 -10.99
CA HIS A 118 -1.53 -7.63 -12.13
C HIS A 118 -0.06 -7.46 -11.75
N GLY A 119 0.83 -8.14 -12.45
CA GLY A 119 2.27 -8.04 -12.26
C GLY A 119 3.06 -8.92 -13.23
N LEU A 120 4.38 -8.80 -13.21
CA LEU A 120 5.27 -9.64 -14.03
C LEU A 120 5.07 -11.12 -13.71
N HIS A 121 5.28 -11.96 -14.72
CA HIS A 121 5.20 -13.42 -14.61
C HIS A 121 6.59 -14.02 -14.43
N CYS A 122 6.64 -15.13 -13.70
CA CYS A 122 7.86 -15.91 -13.48
C CYS A 122 7.64 -17.34 -13.97
N THR A 123 8.69 -17.94 -14.54
CA THR A 123 8.67 -19.33 -15.05
C THR A 123 9.21 -20.33 -14.04
N ARG A 124 10.22 -19.92 -13.25
CA ARG A 124 10.93 -20.80 -12.30
C ARG A 124 10.46 -20.66 -10.84
N ARG A 125 9.38 -19.92 -10.59
CA ARG A 125 8.74 -19.72 -9.28
C ARG A 125 7.32 -19.17 -9.43
N PHE A 126 6.52 -19.22 -8.37
CA PHE A 126 5.24 -18.51 -8.36
C PHE A 126 5.46 -16.99 -8.46
N SER A 127 4.59 -16.36 -9.26
CA SER A 127 4.64 -14.92 -9.49
C SER A 127 4.14 -14.20 -8.23
N GLY A 128 4.85 -13.15 -7.79
CA GLY A 128 4.44 -12.36 -6.64
C GLY A 128 3.14 -11.62 -6.94
N ARG A 129 2.15 -11.73 -6.06
CA ARG A 129 0.83 -11.09 -6.18
C ARG A 129 0.40 -10.37 -4.91
N TYR A 130 1.38 -10.06 -4.06
CA TYR A 130 1.15 -9.28 -2.88
C TYR A 130 2.39 -8.48 -2.51
N GLU A 131 2.15 -7.42 -1.76
CA GLU A 131 3.13 -6.75 -0.93
C GLU A 131 2.58 -6.68 0.50
N THR A 132 3.39 -6.24 1.46
CA THR A 132 2.97 -6.16 2.86
C THR A 132 2.99 -4.74 3.38
N ILE A 133 2.14 -4.47 4.37
CA ILE A 133 2.17 -3.25 5.17
C ILE A 133 2.43 -3.70 6.60
N ASN A 134 3.61 -3.36 7.10
CA ASN A 134 3.95 -3.59 8.48
C ASN A 134 3.34 -2.48 9.33
N TRP A 135 2.32 -2.82 10.13
CA TRP A 135 1.67 -1.88 11.03
C TRP A 135 2.25 -2.01 12.44
N PHE A 136 2.83 -0.91 12.91
CA PHE A 136 3.40 -0.75 14.24
C PHE A 136 2.73 0.39 15.00
N THR A 137 2.74 0.29 16.33
CA THR A 137 2.36 1.39 17.24
C THR A 137 3.43 1.56 18.31
N ARG A 138 3.37 2.65 19.07
CA ARG A 138 4.05 2.69 20.38
C ARG A 138 3.54 1.59 21.31
N LYS A 139 4.31 1.28 22.35
CA LYS A 139 3.94 0.33 23.40
C LYS A 139 2.86 0.91 24.32
N THR A 140 1.64 0.99 23.79
CA THR A 140 0.44 1.45 24.51
C THR A 140 -0.74 0.54 24.18
N LYS A 141 -1.75 0.52 25.06
CA LYS A 141 -3.05 -0.10 24.78
C LYS A 141 -4.06 0.89 24.18
N ASN A 142 -3.77 2.19 24.23
CA ASN A 142 -4.69 3.26 23.85
C ASN A 142 -4.36 3.87 22.48
N PHE A 143 -3.75 3.10 21.57
CA PHE A 143 -3.51 3.57 20.21
C PHE A 143 -4.85 3.77 19.48
N VAL A 144 -4.91 4.74 18.56
CA VAL A 144 -6.13 5.01 17.81
C VAL A 144 -6.39 3.86 16.82
N PHE A 145 -7.56 3.23 16.94
CA PHE A 145 -8.05 2.26 15.97
C PHE A 145 -9.58 2.31 15.79
N ASN A 146 -10.02 2.92 14.71
CA ASN A 146 -11.41 3.11 14.32
C ASN A 146 -11.84 2.01 13.35
N LEU A 147 -12.42 0.92 13.85
CA LEU A 147 -12.83 -0.21 13.02
C LEU A 147 -14.06 0.09 12.14
N ASP A 148 -15.02 0.83 12.67
CA ASP A 148 -16.34 1.00 12.05
C ASP A 148 -16.29 1.65 10.64
N PRO A 149 -15.50 2.73 10.40
CA PRO A 149 -15.37 3.34 9.07
C PRO A 149 -14.75 2.45 8.00
N VAL A 150 -14.09 1.35 8.39
CA VAL A 150 -13.35 0.46 7.48
C VAL A 150 -13.93 -0.95 7.42
N ARG A 151 -15.12 -1.15 7.99
CA ARG A 151 -15.83 -2.42 7.87
C ARG A 151 -16.18 -2.70 6.41
N VAL A 152 -16.23 -4.00 6.10
CA VAL A 152 -16.63 -4.48 4.77
C VAL A 152 -17.91 -5.30 4.87
N PRO A 153 -18.69 -5.44 3.77
CA PRO A 153 -19.87 -6.26 3.76
C PRO A 153 -19.61 -7.68 4.28
N GLN A 154 -20.60 -8.21 4.99
CA GLN A 154 -20.54 -9.58 5.47
C GLN A 154 -20.92 -10.54 4.35
N LYS A 155 -20.32 -11.73 4.38
CA LYS A 155 -20.70 -12.81 3.46
C LYS A 155 -22.15 -13.26 3.66
N TYR A 156 -22.62 -13.25 4.90
CA TYR A 156 -23.98 -13.68 5.27
C TYR A 156 -24.66 -12.57 6.09
N PRO A 157 -25.18 -11.52 5.45
CA PRO A 157 -25.91 -10.47 6.12
C PRO A 157 -27.10 -11.05 6.89
N GLY A 158 -27.31 -10.59 8.12
CA GLY A 158 -28.44 -11.02 8.94
C GLY A 158 -28.30 -12.41 9.56
N LYS A 159 -27.10 -13.02 9.55
CA LYS A 159 -26.83 -14.26 10.29
C LYS A 159 -27.21 -14.06 11.75
N LYS A 160 -28.07 -14.94 12.26
CA LYS A 160 -28.49 -14.97 13.66
C LYS A 160 -27.75 -16.07 14.42
N HIS A 161 -27.61 -15.89 15.72
CA HIS A 161 -27.17 -16.97 16.58
C HIS A 161 -28.16 -18.13 16.49
N PHE A 162 -27.65 -19.32 16.14
CA PHE A 162 -28.45 -20.53 15.98
C PHE A 162 -28.65 -21.29 17.29
N LYS A 163 -27.77 -21.10 18.27
CA LYS A 163 -27.81 -21.73 19.59
C LYS A 163 -27.33 -20.78 20.69
N GLY A 164 -27.70 -21.07 21.93
CA GLY A 164 -27.26 -20.34 23.12
C GLY A 164 -28.17 -19.18 23.55
N PRO A 165 -27.79 -18.40 24.56
CA PRO A 165 -28.64 -17.37 25.17
C PRO A 165 -28.99 -16.21 24.23
N LYS A 166 -28.28 -16.04 23.11
CA LYS A 166 -28.55 -15.02 22.09
C LYS A 166 -29.32 -15.55 20.87
N THR A 167 -29.89 -16.75 20.94
CA THR A 167 -30.61 -17.38 19.81
C THR A 167 -31.66 -16.43 19.25
N GLY A 168 -31.71 -16.29 17.93
CA GLY A 168 -32.62 -15.37 17.23
C GLY A 168 -32.13 -13.92 17.14
N GLN A 169 -31.08 -13.53 17.88
CA GLN A 169 -30.42 -12.23 17.73
C GLN A 169 -29.38 -12.28 16.60
N TYR A 170 -29.13 -11.13 15.96
CA TYR A 170 -28.08 -11.01 14.95
C TYR A 170 -26.70 -11.25 15.57
N SER A 171 -25.93 -12.14 14.96
CA SER A 171 -24.59 -12.51 15.45
C SER A 171 -23.48 -11.61 14.92
N CYS A 172 -23.86 -10.53 14.24
CA CYS A 172 -22.97 -9.82 13.34
C CYS A 172 -23.18 -8.31 13.48
N ASN A 173 -22.10 -7.52 13.34
CA ASN A 173 -22.21 -6.07 13.46
C ASN A 173 -22.94 -5.48 12.22
N PRO A 174 -23.96 -4.62 12.40
CA PRO A 174 -24.77 -4.09 11.30
C PRO A 174 -23.97 -3.26 10.29
N LEU A 175 -22.85 -2.66 10.68
CA LEU A 175 -21.97 -1.89 9.81
C LEU A 175 -21.03 -2.76 8.96
N GLY A 176 -21.03 -4.08 9.18
CA GLY A 176 -20.18 -5.03 8.44
C GLY A 176 -19.16 -5.77 9.31
N LYS A 177 -18.33 -6.60 8.68
CA LYS A 177 -17.25 -7.33 9.37
C LYS A 177 -15.95 -6.51 9.36
N ASN A 178 -15.04 -6.89 10.27
CA ASN A 178 -13.65 -6.46 10.18
C ASN A 178 -13.09 -6.87 8.79
N PRO A 179 -12.38 -5.97 8.08
CA PRO A 179 -11.79 -6.28 6.77
C PRO A 179 -10.77 -7.43 6.80
N GLY A 180 -10.27 -7.80 7.98
CA GLY A 180 -9.13 -8.69 8.14
C GLY A 180 -7.83 -7.98 7.78
N ASP A 181 -6.76 -8.74 7.66
CA ASP A 181 -5.42 -8.27 7.30
C ASP A 181 -4.96 -8.79 5.93
N VAL A 182 -5.87 -9.32 5.11
CA VAL A 182 -5.64 -9.64 3.69
C VAL A 182 -6.56 -8.77 2.86
N TRP A 183 -5.97 -7.78 2.16
CA TRP A 183 -6.70 -6.76 1.43
C TRP A 183 -6.52 -6.95 -0.05
N ASP A 184 -7.63 -7.24 -0.71
CA ASP A 184 -7.69 -7.40 -2.16
C ASP A 184 -8.06 -6.05 -2.81
N ILE A 185 -7.03 -5.29 -3.17
CA ILE A 185 -7.16 -3.93 -3.72
C ILE A 185 -6.29 -3.87 -4.98
N PRO A 186 -6.83 -3.49 -6.15
CA PRO A 186 -6.05 -3.46 -7.38
C PRO A 186 -4.92 -2.42 -7.31
N ASN A 187 -3.78 -2.72 -7.93
CA ASN A 187 -2.69 -1.78 -8.07
C ASN A 187 -2.95 -0.75 -9.19
N VAL A 188 -2.29 0.41 -9.11
CA VAL A 188 -2.44 1.48 -10.09
C VAL A 188 -1.60 1.16 -11.34
N LYS A 189 -2.23 0.51 -12.31
CA LYS A 189 -1.65 0.16 -13.62
C LYS A 189 -2.29 0.96 -14.76
N ASN A 190 -1.93 0.62 -15.99
CA ASN A 190 -2.48 1.25 -17.20
C ASN A 190 -4.03 1.18 -17.16
N ASN A 191 -4.69 2.26 -17.58
CA ASN A 191 -6.15 2.46 -17.51
C ASN A 191 -6.75 2.63 -16.10
N HIS A 192 -5.96 2.58 -15.03
CA HIS A 192 -6.46 2.91 -13.69
C HIS A 192 -6.77 4.41 -13.60
N VAL A 193 -7.91 4.79 -13.03
CA VAL A 193 -8.37 6.20 -12.94
C VAL A 193 -7.40 7.13 -12.22
N GLU A 194 -6.60 6.56 -11.31
CA GLU A 194 -5.60 7.29 -10.52
C GLU A 194 -4.19 7.27 -11.14
N LYS A 195 -3.99 6.61 -12.29
CA LYS A 195 -2.66 6.43 -12.89
C LYS A 195 -2.04 7.78 -13.26
N THR A 196 -0.77 7.91 -12.92
CA THR A 196 0.10 9.02 -13.29
C THR A 196 1.43 8.50 -13.83
N ASP A 197 2.33 9.42 -14.17
CA ASP A 197 3.68 9.10 -14.64
C ASP A 197 4.54 8.40 -13.57
N HIS A 198 4.14 8.42 -12.30
CA HIS A 198 4.85 7.69 -11.26
C HIS A 198 4.71 6.17 -11.47
N PRO A 199 5.83 5.41 -11.51
CA PRO A 199 5.82 3.99 -11.88
C PRO A 199 5.18 3.10 -10.81
N CYS A 200 5.39 3.44 -9.53
CA CYS A 200 5.03 2.61 -8.38
C CYS A 200 4.04 3.34 -7.45
N GLN A 201 2.99 3.93 -8.01
CA GLN A 201 1.95 4.61 -7.22
C GLN A 201 1.03 3.56 -6.55
N PHE A 202 0.87 3.61 -5.23
CA PHE A 202 -0.18 2.85 -4.54
C PHE A 202 -1.56 3.54 -4.71
N PRO A 203 -2.68 2.80 -4.67
CA PRO A 203 -4.02 3.35 -4.84
C PRO A 203 -4.47 4.12 -3.58
N VAL A 204 -5.29 5.17 -3.77
CA VAL A 204 -5.84 5.97 -2.66
C VAL A 204 -6.60 5.08 -1.67
N GLU A 205 -7.39 4.12 -2.14
CA GLU A 205 -8.16 3.21 -1.29
C GLU A 205 -7.30 2.47 -0.24
N LEU A 206 -6.07 2.08 -0.61
CA LEU A 206 -5.17 1.36 0.29
C LEU A 206 -4.82 2.23 1.51
N VAL A 207 -4.47 3.49 1.27
CA VAL A 207 -4.10 4.43 2.34
C VAL A 207 -5.33 5.02 3.02
N GLU A 208 -6.43 5.21 2.28
CA GLU A 208 -7.71 5.68 2.81
C GLU A 208 -8.20 4.77 3.95
N ARG A 209 -8.05 3.45 3.81
CA ARG A 209 -8.33 2.48 4.88
C ARG A 209 -7.44 2.69 6.11
N LEU A 210 -6.16 2.99 5.94
CA LEU A 210 -5.23 3.26 7.04
C LEU A 210 -5.55 4.58 7.74
N VAL A 211 -5.79 5.64 6.96
CA VAL A 211 -6.19 6.97 7.48
C VAL A 211 -7.47 6.84 8.31
N LEU A 212 -8.52 6.25 7.76
CA LEU A 212 -9.80 6.13 8.46
C LEU A 212 -9.72 5.28 9.73
N SER A 213 -8.88 4.26 9.73
CA SER A 213 -8.72 3.38 10.89
C SER A 213 -7.74 3.89 11.94
N MET A 214 -6.74 4.69 11.60
CA MET A 214 -5.65 5.03 12.55
C MET A 214 -5.58 6.51 12.91
N THR A 215 -6.52 7.31 12.42
CA THR A 215 -6.60 8.76 12.67
C THR A 215 -8.03 9.23 12.88
N ASN A 216 -8.18 10.39 13.50
CA ASN A 216 -9.40 11.18 13.61
C ASN A 216 -9.31 12.45 12.74
N PRO A 217 -10.44 13.12 12.45
CA PRO A 217 -10.42 14.42 11.77
C PRO A 217 -9.46 15.41 12.45
N GLY A 218 -8.71 16.17 11.65
CA GLY A 218 -7.71 17.13 12.10
C GLY A 218 -6.32 16.54 12.38
N ASP A 219 -6.19 15.22 12.54
CA ASP A 219 -4.90 14.57 12.79
C ASP A 219 -3.94 14.69 11.59
N TRP A 220 -2.64 14.62 11.86
CA TRP A 220 -1.60 14.62 10.86
C TRP A 220 -1.22 13.23 10.36
N VAL A 221 -1.20 13.10 9.03
CA VAL A 221 -0.64 11.97 8.28
C VAL A 221 0.68 12.39 7.66
N LEU A 222 1.75 11.64 7.88
CA LEU A 222 3.08 11.89 7.34
C LEU A 222 3.47 10.79 6.35
N ASP A 223 4.04 11.21 5.22
CA ASP A 223 4.66 10.32 4.24
C ASP A 223 6.07 10.81 3.91
N PRO A 224 7.14 10.20 4.46
CA PRO A 224 8.51 10.60 4.17
C PRO A 224 8.91 10.37 2.70
N PHE A 225 8.19 9.51 1.94
CA PHE A 225 8.51 9.20 0.56
C PHE A 225 7.27 9.44 -0.32
N LEU A 226 6.86 10.71 -0.38
CA LEU A 226 5.54 11.14 -0.81
C LEU A 226 5.16 10.71 -2.23
N GLY A 227 6.13 10.62 -3.15
CA GLY A 227 5.89 10.37 -4.55
C GLY A 227 4.93 11.41 -5.12
N VAL A 228 3.79 10.93 -5.64
CA VAL A 228 2.72 11.77 -6.22
C VAL A 228 1.58 12.08 -5.25
N GLY A 229 1.83 11.95 -3.94
CA GLY A 229 0.95 12.49 -2.90
C GLY A 229 -0.27 11.66 -2.55
N THR A 230 -0.31 10.36 -2.87
CA THR A 230 -1.47 9.49 -2.58
C THR A 230 -1.85 9.50 -1.09
N SER A 231 -0.87 9.47 -0.19
CA SER A 231 -1.06 9.50 1.26
C SER A 231 -1.75 10.77 1.75
N ILE A 232 -1.25 11.94 1.31
CA ILE A 232 -1.86 13.23 1.64
C ILE A 232 -3.23 13.38 0.97
N VAL A 233 -3.40 12.90 -0.28
CA VAL A 233 -4.72 12.84 -0.93
C VAL A 233 -5.72 12.06 -0.09
N ALA A 234 -5.35 10.89 0.41
CA ALA A 234 -6.22 10.10 1.30
C ALA A 234 -6.52 10.85 2.61
N ALA A 235 -5.55 11.56 3.19
CA ALA A 235 -5.73 12.35 4.40
C ALA A 235 -6.73 13.50 4.21
N VAL A 236 -6.49 14.40 3.25
CA VAL A 236 -7.28 15.63 3.07
C VAL A 236 -8.71 15.36 2.63
N ARG A 237 -8.95 14.24 1.93
CA ARG A 237 -10.31 13.79 1.56
C ARG A 237 -11.19 13.45 2.76
N HIS A 238 -10.58 13.14 3.90
CA HIS A 238 -11.24 12.78 5.15
C HIS A 238 -11.01 13.81 6.24
N GLU A 239 -10.77 15.07 5.89
CA GLU A 239 -10.57 16.16 6.86
C GLU A 239 -9.38 15.93 7.81
N ARG A 240 -8.39 15.14 7.37
CA ARG A 240 -7.07 15.06 8.03
C ARG A 240 -6.09 16.00 7.34
N ARG A 241 -4.95 16.19 7.98
CA ARG A 241 -3.85 17.01 7.48
C ARG A 241 -2.76 16.08 6.96
N GLY A 242 -1.97 16.54 6.00
CA GLY A 242 -0.93 15.72 5.38
C GLY A 242 0.40 16.45 5.23
N ALA A 243 1.51 15.79 5.55
CA ALA A 243 2.85 16.27 5.26
C ALA A 243 3.65 15.19 4.54
N GLY A 244 4.54 15.59 3.64
CA GLY A 244 5.45 14.65 3.02
C GLY A 244 6.56 15.31 2.21
N ALA A 245 7.61 14.54 1.96
CA ALA A 245 8.79 14.97 1.23
C ALA A 245 8.93 14.19 -0.07
N GLU A 246 9.38 14.87 -1.11
CA GLU A 246 9.69 14.27 -2.41
C GLU A 246 10.94 14.94 -2.98
N VAL A 247 11.88 14.12 -3.47
CA VAL A 247 13.19 14.58 -3.98
C VAL A 247 13.18 14.84 -5.48
N VAL A 248 12.19 14.32 -6.21
CA VAL A 248 12.02 14.52 -7.64
C VAL A 248 10.99 15.63 -7.86
N GLU A 249 11.43 16.76 -8.42
CA GLU A 249 10.62 17.97 -8.59
C GLU A 249 9.31 17.71 -9.33
N SER A 250 9.36 16.96 -10.44
CA SER A 250 8.18 16.61 -11.23
C SER A 250 7.14 15.80 -10.44
N TYR A 251 7.57 14.97 -9.49
CA TYR A 251 6.67 14.24 -8.61
C TYR A 251 6.10 15.13 -7.50
N ALA A 252 6.92 16.03 -6.93
CA ALA A 252 6.45 17.02 -5.95
C ALA A 252 5.38 17.96 -6.56
N ASP A 253 5.58 18.43 -7.79
CA ASP A 253 4.60 19.27 -8.50
C ASP A 253 3.31 18.52 -8.81
N LEU A 254 3.43 17.27 -9.26
CA LEU A 254 2.27 16.41 -9.49
C LEU A 254 1.53 16.11 -8.18
N ALA A 255 2.24 15.91 -7.07
CA ALA A 255 1.66 15.76 -5.74
C ALA A 255 0.87 17.02 -5.35
N ARG A 256 1.46 18.22 -5.49
CA ARG A 256 0.78 19.50 -5.24
C ARG A 256 -0.51 19.63 -6.05
N LYS A 257 -0.47 19.32 -7.35
CA LYS A 257 -1.64 19.34 -8.24
C LYS A 257 -2.74 18.37 -7.77
N ARG A 258 -2.37 17.12 -7.46
CA ARG A 258 -3.31 16.08 -7.00
C ARG A 258 -3.93 16.43 -5.66
N ILE A 259 -3.13 16.87 -4.70
CA ILE A 259 -3.59 17.28 -3.37
C ILE A 259 -4.52 18.49 -3.49
N GLY A 260 -4.16 19.50 -4.28
CA GLY A 260 -5.01 20.66 -4.54
C GLY A 260 -6.37 20.27 -5.16
N ALA A 261 -6.36 19.37 -6.14
CA ALA A 261 -7.59 18.84 -6.73
C ALA A 261 -8.43 18.03 -5.73
N ALA A 262 -7.80 17.27 -4.82
CA ALA A 262 -8.48 16.51 -3.78
C ALA A 262 -9.13 17.44 -2.74
N MET A 263 -8.42 18.45 -2.26
CA MET A 263 -8.95 19.48 -1.35
C MET A 263 -10.11 20.26 -1.97
N ALA A 264 -10.10 20.45 -3.28
CA ALA A 264 -11.20 21.08 -4.01
C ALA A 264 -12.36 20.12 -4.33
N GLY A 265 -12.25 18.82 -4.01
CA GLY A 265 -13.30 17.82 -4.32
C GLY A 265 -13.35 17.36 -5.78
N HIS A 266 -12.36 17.68 -6.61
CA HIS A 266 -12.35 17.39 -8.05
C HIS A 266 -11.50 16.17 -8.43
N LEU A 267 -10.63 15.69 -7.53
CA LEU A 267 -9.78 14.54 -7.83
C LEU A 267 -10.61 13.25 -7.92
N ARG A 268 -10.56 12.62 -9.09
CA ARG A 268 -11.15 11.30 -9.31
C ARG A 268 -10.24 10.23 -8.70
N VAL A 269 -10.84 9.38 -7.88
CA VAL A 269 -10.18 8.21 -7.28
C VAL A 269 -11.08 6.99 -7.45
N ARG A 270 -10.51 5.79 -7.35
CA ARG A 270 -11.31 4.58 -7.25
C ARG A 270 -12.02 4.58 -5.89
N PRO A 271 -13.35 4.52 -5.83
CA PRO A 271 -14.05 4.50 -4.54
C PRO A 271 -13.66 3.28 -3.69
N MET A 272 -13.47 3.50 -2.40
CA MET A 272 -13.22 2.43 -1.43
C MET A 272 -14.31 1.36 -1.47
N GLY A 273 -13.90 0.09 -1.47
CA GLY A 273 -14.83 -1.05 -1.50
C GLY A 273 -15.46 -1.31 -2.86
N LYS A 274 -15.13 -0.54 -3.91
CA LYS A 274 -15.56 -0.86 -5.27
C LYS A 274 -15.06 -2.28 -5.62
N PRO A 275 -15.90 -3.18 -6.16
CA PRO A 275 -15.44 -4.48 -6.64
C PRO A 275 -14.42 -4.32 -7.77
N LYS A 276 -13.51 -5.30 -7.90
CA LYS A 276 -12.65 -5.40 -9.08
C LYS A 276 -13.51 -5.62 -10.31
N TYR A 277 -12.97 -5.26 -11.48
CA TYR A 277 -13.67 -5.55 -12.73
C TYR A 277 -13.82 -7.06 -12.88
N ASP A 278 -15.05 -7.50 -13.05
CA ASP A 278 -15.38 -8.88 -13.36
C ASP A 278 -15.84 -8.96 -14.84
N PRO A 279 -15.09 -9.66 -15.71
CA PRO A 279 -15.47 -9.82 -17.11
C PRO A 279 -16.84 -10.49 -17.31
N GLU A 280 -17.26 -11.36 -16.38
CA GLU A 280 -18.56 -12.03 -16.42
C GLU A 280 -19.69 -11.04 -16.15
N ASP A 281 -19.57 -10.25 -15.08
CA ASP A 281 -20.54 -9.20 -14.73
C ASP A 281 -20.62 -8.11 -15.82
N ALA A 282 -19.49 -7.82 -16.48
CA ALA A 282 -19.41 -6.87 -17.57
C ALA A 282 -19.96 -7.40 -18.91
N GLY A 283 -20.37 -8.67 -18.97
CA GLY A 283 -20.94 -9.30 -20.16
C GLY A 283 -19.93 -9.47 -21.32
N ASN A 284 -18.62 -9.45 -21.03
CA ASN A 284 -17.59 -9.55 -22.07
C ASN A 284 -17.72 -10.89 -22.82
N ARG A 285 -17.53 -10.92 -24.14
CA ARG A 285 -17.67 -12.15 -24.95
C ARG A 285 -16.41 -13.02 -24.94
N LEU A 286 -15.25 -12.43 -24.66
CA LEU A 286 -13.96 -13.13 -24.55
C LEU A 286 -13.81 -13.74 -23.15
N ARG A 287 -14.56 -14.79 -22.86
CA ARG A 287 -14.51 -15.51 -21.56
C ARG A 287 -13.74 -16.82 -21.62
N GLU A 288 -13.55 -17.33 -22.82
CA GLU A 288 -13.00 -18.65 -23.04
C GLU A 288 -11.70 -18.53 -23.81
N ALA A 289 -10.67 -19.22 -23.32
CA ALA A 289 -9.43 -19.31 -24.04
C ALA A 289 -9.68 -20.01 -25.39
N PRO A 290 -9.39 -19.37 -26.54
CA PRO A 290 -9.70 -19.94 -27.85
C PRO A 290 -8.94 -21.25 -28.13
N TRP A 291 -7.89 -21.55 -27.36
CA TRP A 291 -7.13 -22.80 -27.44
C TRP A 291 -7.67 -23.94 -26.56
N LEU A 292 -8.72 -23.71 -25.76
CA LEU A 292 -9.42 -24.76 -25.01
C LEU A 292 -10.49 -25.48 -25.85
N TYR A 293 -10.88 -24.90 -26.99
CA TYR A 293 -11.71 -25.54 -27.99
C TYR A 293 -10.83 -25.94 -29.16
N PRO A 294 -10.47 -27.24 -29.32
CA PRO A 294 -9.96 -27.70 -30.59
C PRO A 294 -11.04 -27.36 -31.61
N SER A 295 -10.68 -26.64 -32.67
CA SER A 295 -11.50 -26.61 -33.88
C SER A 295 -11.96 -28.04 -34.18
N THR A 296 -13.16 -28.22 -34.70
CA THR A 296 -13.70 -29.53 -35.12
C THR A 296 -12.83 -30.27 -36.15
N THR A 297 -11.72 -29.69 -36.59
CA THR A 297 -10.55 -30.39 -37.14
C THR A 297 -9.57 -30.75 -36.04
N ALA A 298 -9.50 -32.05 -35.71
CA ALA A 298 -8.52 -32.61 -34.78
C ALA A 298 -7.11 -32.06 -35.09
N PRO A 299 -6.35 -31.56 -34.09
CA PRO A 299 -4.98 -31.13 -34.31
C PRO A 299 -4.15 -32.32 -34.80
N SER A 300 -3.42 -32.15 -35.90
CA SER A 300 -2.56 -33.20 -36.44
C SER A 300 -1.46 -33.55 -35.42
N PRO A 301 -0.99 -34.81 -35.37
CA PRO A 301 0.07 -35.25 -34.44
C PRO A 301 1.37 -34.43 -34.52
N GLU A 302 1.57 -33.61 -35.55
CA GLU A 302 2.75 -32.75 -35.70
C GLU A 302 2.74 -31.51 -34.80
N GLN A 303 1.59 -31.10 -34.27
CA GLN A 303 1.49 -29.85 -33.49
C GLN A 303 2.06 -29.98 -32.06
N PHE A 304 2.32 -31.21 -31.60
CA PHE A 304 3.01 -31.47 -30.33
C PHE A 304 4.55 -31.42 -30.41
N ARG A 305 5.13 -31.30 -31.62
CA ARG A 305 6.61 -31.22 -31.78
C ARG A 305 7.19 -29.83 -31.57
N LEU A 306 6.37 -28.78 -31.43
CA LEU A 306 6.83 -27.40 -31.20
C LEU A 306 7.18 -27.08 -29.73
N LEU A 307 7.11 -28.07 -28.83
CA LEU A 307 7.42 -27.91 -27.40
C LEU A 307 8.60 -28.77 -26.92
N GLU A 308 9.36 -29.40 -27.82
CA GLU A 308 10.68 -29.94 -27.47
C GLU A 308 11.72 -28.84 -27.71
N PRO A 309 12.41 -28.33 -26.67
CA PRO A 309 13.57 -27.49 -26.90
C PRO A 309 14.74 -28.38 -27.30
N GLU A 310 15.08 -28.35 -28.59
CA GLU A 310 16.49 -28.36 -28.99
C GLU A 310 17.17 -27.15 -28.33
N ALA A 311 17.71 -27.37 -27.14
CA ALA A 311 18.60 -26.42 -26.49
C ALA A 311 19.84 -27.20 -26.01
N THR A 312 20.67 -27.56 -26.97
CA THR A 312 22.09 -27.80 -26.72
C THR A 312 22.73 -26.49 -26.30
N TYR A 313 23.04 -26.35 -25.01
CA TYR A 313 24.02 -25.37 -24.55
C TYR A 313 25.36 -26.09 -24.47
N GLU A 314 26.27 -25.75 -25.39
CA GLU A 314 27.68 -26.13 -25.28
C GLU A 314 28.30 -25.50 -24.02
N LYS A 315 29.31 -26.22 -23.51
CA LYS A 315 29.88 -26.17 -22.15
C LYS A 315 30.51 -24.84 -21.73
#